data_AF-W7W921-F1
#
_entry.id   AF-W7W921-F1
#
_cell.length_a   1.000
_cell.length_b   1.000
_cell.length_c   1.000
_cell.angle_alpha   90.00
_cell.angle_beta   90.00
_cell.angle_gamma   90.00
#
_symmetry.space_group_name_H-M   'P 1'
#
loop_
_entity.id
_entity.type
_entity.pdbx_description
1 polymer ?
#
loop_
_entity_poly.entity_id
_entity_poly.type
_entity_poly.pdbx_seq_one_letter_code
_entity_poly.pdbx_strand_id
1 'polypeptide(L)'
;MSRGADPEETTPRGIRVGRLDTTEAVRAEMARLYRGARKKAGAMPTPSDAARLAYLLQQIGQTVLMREIDERLAAVEARQGGRKT
;
A
#
# COMPACT_ATOMS: atom_id res chain seq x y z
N MET A 1 -4.93 49.03 10.61
CA MET A 1 -3.75 48.16 10.40
C MET A 1 -3.90 46.94 11.29
N SER A 2 -4.17 45.76 10.73
CA SER A 2 -3.77 44.49 11.36
C SER A 2 -3.62 43.47 10.25
N ARG A 3 -2.44 42.86 10.23
CA ARG A 3 -1.85 42.09 9.14
C ARG A 3 -2.70 40.89 8.76
N GLY A 4 -2.75 40.63 7.46
CA GLY A 4 -3.39 39.45 6.89
C GLY A 4 -2.87 38.19 7.56
N ALA A 5 -3.79 37.27 7.82
CA ALA A 5 -3.43 35.88 7.97
C ALA A 5 -2.90 35.43 6.61
N ASP A 6 -1.59 35.31 6.48
CA ASP A 6 -0.97 34.67 5.33
C ASP A 6 -1.57 33.26 5.21
N PRO A 7 -2.16 32.89 4.06
CA PRO A 7 -2.54 31.51 3.80
C PRO A 7 -1.25 30.77 3.47
N GLU A 8 -0.46 30.45 4.50
CA GLU A 8 0.68 29.53 4.39
C GLU A 8 0.12 28.12 4.15
N GLU A 9 -0.28 27.91 2.89
CA GLU A 9 0.24 26.82 2.08
C GLU A 9 0.25 25.45 2.78
N THR A 10 -0.95 24.92 3.06
CA THR A 10 -1.15 23.48 3.23
C THR A 10 -1.06 22.78 1.87
N THR A 11 0.01 23.00 1.11
CA THR A 11 0.30 22.16 -0.06
C THR A 11 0.52 20.75 0.48
N PRO A 12 -0.30 19.75 0.12
CA PRO A 12 -0.14 18.40 0.63
C PRO A 12 1.25 17.94 0.17
N ARG A 13 2.20 17.83 1.10
CA ARG A 13 3.49 17.20 0.80
C ARG A 13 3.16 15.81 0.28
N GLY A 14 3.39 15.60 -1.02
CA GLY A 14 2.93 14.41 -1.73
C GLY A 14 3.26 13.16 -0.92
N ILE A 15 2.26 12.31 -0.70
CA ILE A 15 2.45 11.05 0.01
C ILE A 15 3.48 10.26 -0.81
N ARG A 16 4.70 10.15 -0.30
CA ARG A 16 5.73 9.31 -0.92
C ARG A 16 5.38 7.86 -0.63
N VAL A 17 4.86 7.17 -1.64
CA VAL A 17 4.59 5.73 -1.62
C VAL A 17 5.80 5.02 -2.21
N GLY A 18 6.32 4.01 -1.52
CA GLY A 18 7.36 3.12 -2.05
C GLY A 18 6.86 2.30 -3.25
N ARG A 19 7.76 1.54 -3.88
CA ARG A 19 7.39 0.58 -4.94
C ARG A 19 6.56 -0.56 -4.29
N LEU A 20 5.42 -0.92 -4.88
CA LEU A 20 4.44 -1.88 -4.34
C LEU A 20 4.27 -3.12 -5.24
N ASP A 21 5.37 -3.66 -5.75
CA ASP A 21 5.38 -4.74 -6.73
C ASP A 21 5.49 -6.14 -6.12
N THR A 22 5.74 -6.26 -4.82
CA THR A 22 5.79 -7.54 -4.10
C THR A 22 4.98 -7.49 -2.81
N THR A 23 4.58 -8.67 -2.32
CA THR A 23 3.82 -8.80 -1.07
C THR A 23 4.60 -8.20 0.11
N GLU A 24 5.92 -8.36 0.11
CA GLU A 24 6.80 -7.81 1.14
C GLU A 24 6.91 -6.28 1.07
N ALA A 25 6.99 -5.70 -0.14
CA ALA A 25 7.01 -4.26 -0.33
C ALA A 25 5.69 -3.60 0.10
N VAL A 26 4.56 -4.24 -0.18
CA VAL A 26 3.25 -3.86 0.35
C VAL A 26 3.26 -3.89 1.87
N ARG A 27 3.72 -4.99 2.49
CA ARG A 27 3.82 -5.11 3.95
C ARG A 27 4.71 -4.04 4.59
N ALA A 28 5.82 -3.68 3.95
CA ALA A 28 6.72 -2.64 4.44
C ALA A 28 6.05 -1.25 4.41
N GLU A 29 5.36 -0.94 3.31
CA GLU A 29 4.61 0.31 3.17
C GLU A 29 3.45 0.38 4.17
N MET A 30 2.77 -0.74 4.44
CA MET A 30 1.76 -0.86 5.51
C MET A 30 2.31 -0.41 6.86
N ALA A 31 3.46 -0.97 7.26
CA ALA A 31 4.10 -0.64 8.53
C ALA A 31 4.52 0.85 8.57
N ARG A 32 4.96 1.41 7.44
CA ARG A 32 5.31 2.84 7.32
C ARG A 32 4.07 3.73 7.51
N LEU A 33 2.97 3.44 6.82
CA LEU A 33 1.72 4.21 6.92
C LEU A 33 1.16 4.16 8.34
N TYR A 34 1.18 2.98 8.98
CA TYR A 34 0.75 2.83 10.37
C TYR A 34 1.59 3.67 11.34
N ARG A 35 2.93 3.63 11.21
CA ARG A 35 3.84 4.48 12.00
C ARG A 35 3.62 5.96 11.73
N GLY A 36 3.36 6.34 10.48
CA GLY A 36 3.07 7.71 10.07
C GLY A 36 1.78 8.23 10.69
N ALA A 37 0.71 7.44 10.65
CA ALA A 37 -0.57 7.76 11.28
C ALA A 37 -0.40 7.95 12.80
N ARG A 38 0.30 7.02 13.46
CA ARG A 38 0.60 7.11 14.90
C ARG A 38 1.39 8.36 15.26
N LYS A 39 2.43 8.69 14.48
CA LYS A 39 3.28 9.87 14.73
C LYS A 39 2.52 11.18 14.50
N LYS A 40 1.64 11.24 13.50
CA LYS A 40 0.90 12.46 13.12
C LYS A 40 -0.28 12.76 14.06
N ALA A 41 -0.96 11.74 14.56
CA ALA A 41 -2.10 11.90 15.45
C ALA A 41 -1.71 12.09 16.92
N GLY A 42 -0.48 11.75 17.32
CA GLY A 42 -0.06 11.72 18.73
C GLY A 42 -0.79 10.64 19.56
N ALA A 43 -1.69 9.89 18.94
CA ALA A 43 -2.54 8.87 19.52
C ALA A 43 -2.69 7.68 18.56
N MET A 44 -3.17 6.55 19.08
CA MET A 44 -3.52 5.40 18.24
C MET A 44 -4.59 5.80 17.22
N PRO A 45 -4.54 5.31 15.96
CA PRO A 45 -5.63 5.50 15.01
C PRO A 45 -6.96 5.09 15.63
N THR A 46 -8.05 5.76 15.25
CA THR A 46 -9.38 5.33 15.72
C THR A 46 -9.62 3.88 15.27
N PRO A 47 -10.43 3.10 16.01
CA PRO A 47 -10.76 1.73 15.59
C PRO A 47 -11.33 1.66 14.17
N SER A 48 -12.09 2.68 13.74
CA SER A 48 -12.64 2.77 12.39
C SER A 48 -11.56 2.98 11.33
N ASP A 49 -10.59 3.87 11.58
CA ASP A 49 -9.47 4.11 10.67
C ASP A 49 -8.59 2.86 10.57
N ALA A 50 -8.33 2.20 11.70
CA ALA A 50 -7.56 0.96 11.74
C ALA A 50 -8.26 -0.15 10.93
N ALA A 51 -9.59 -0.29 11.05
CA ALA A 51 -10.36 -1.28 10.31
C ALA A 51 -10.38 -1.00 8.80
N ARG A 52 -10.59 0.26 8.38
CA ARG A 52 -10.52 0.64 6.96
C ARG A 52 -9.15 0.40 6.37
N LEU A 53 -8.10 0.74 7.13
CA LEU A 53 -6.73 0.49 6.72
C LEU A 53 -6.50 -1.02 6.56
N ALA A 54 -6.86 -1.84 7.56
CA ALA A 54 -6.72 -3.29 7.49
C ALA A 54 -7.44 -3.90 6.27
N TYR A 55 -8.66 -3.44 5.97
CA TYR A 55 -9.44 -3.89 4.82
C TYR A 55 -8.76 -3.56 3.48
N LEU A 56 -8.40 -2.30 3.27
CA LEU A 56 -7.73 -1.88 2.03
C LEU A 56 -6.42 -2.64 1.82
N LEU A 57 -5.70 -2.88 2.92
CA LEU A 57 -4.42 -3.59 2.88
C LEU A 57 -4.59 -5.09 2.60
N GLN A 58 -5.66 -5.70 3.11
CA GLN A 58 -5.99 -7.08 2.76
C GLN A 58 -6.35 -7.22 1.27
N GLN A 59 -7.09 -6.27 0.70
CA GLN A 59 -7.40 -6.25 -0.74
C GLN A 59 -6.12 -6.18 -1.59
N ILE A 60 -5.20 -5.28 -1.25
CA ILE A 60 -3.92 -5.15 -1.98
C ILE A 60 -3.10 -6.45 -1.88
N GLY A 61 -3.04 -7.07 -0.69
CA GLY A 61 -2.34 -8.34 -0.51
C GLY A 61 -2.91 -9.47 -1.38
N GLN A 62 -4.23 -9.55 -1.53
CA GLN A 62 -4.88 -10.52 -2.42
C GLN A 62 -4.54 -10.27 -3.89
N THR A 63 -4.52 -9.01 -4.34
CA THR A 63 -4.15 -8.67 -5.72
C THR A 63 -2.72 -9.07 -6.07
N VAL A 64 -1.76 -8.86 -5.15
CA VAL A 64 -0.37 -9.27 -5.38
C VAL A 64 -0.23 -10.79 -5.43
N LEU A 65 -0.86 -11.51 -4.49
CA LEU A 65 -0.89 -12.97 -4.51
C LEU A 65 -1.47 -13.53 -5.80
N MET A 66 -2.56 -12.95 -6.31
CA MET A 66 -3.18 -13.39 -7.55
C MET A 66 -2.22 -13.24 -8.74
N ARG A 67 -1.52 -12.11 -8.82
CA ARG A 67 -0.50 -11.89 -9.85
C ARG A 67 0.65 -12.90 -9.76
N GLU A 68 1.18 -13.17 -8.57
CA GLU A 68 2.24 -14.17 -8.39
C GLU A 68 1.78 -15.57 -8.82
N ILE A 69 0.51 -15.91 -8.58
CA ILE A 69 -0.10 -17.17 -9.02
C ILE A 69 -0.19 -17.21 -10.55
N ASP A 70 -0.67 -16.13 -11.19
CA ASP A 70 -0.77 -16.05 -12.66
C ASP A 70 0.60 -16.21 -13.34
N GLU A 71 1.63 -15.54 -12.81
CA GLU A 71 3.00 -15.65 -13.32
C GLU A 71 3.53 -17.10 -13.20
N ARG A 72 3.26 -17.77 -12.07
CA ARG A 72 3.64 -19.17 -11.85
C ARG A 72 2.84 -20.12 -12.75
N LEU A 73 1.55 -19.87 -12.94
CA LEU A 73 0.69 -20.67 -13.81
C LEU A 73 1.17 -20.60 -15.26
N ALA A 74 1.42 -19.38 -15.77
CA ALA A 74 1.96 -19.18 -17.11
C ALA A 74 3.31 -19.90 -17.31
N ALA A 75 4.18 -19.89 -16.30
CA ALA A 75 5.45 -20.62 -16.36
C ALA A 75 5.26 -22.15 -16.39
N VAL A 76 4.26 -22.69 -15.67
CA VAL A 76 3.93 -24.13 -15.72
C VAL A 76 3.33 -24.49 -17.08
N GLU A 77 2.38 -23.69 -17.58
CA GLU A 77 1.76 -23.91 -18.89
C GLU A 77 2.77 -23.87 -20.02
N ALA A 78 3.73 -22.93 -20.00
CA ALA A 78 4.80 -22.88 -20.98
C ALA A 78 5.66 -24.16 -20.98
N ARG A 79 5.96 -24.71 -19.79
CA ARG A 79 6.70 -25.98 -19.65
C ARG A 79 5.90 -27.19 -20.14
N GLN A 80 4.58 -27.19 -19.96
CA GLN A 80 3.70 -28.27 -20.41
C GLN A 80 3.38 -28.18 -21.90
N GLY A 81 3.19 -26.98 -22.45
CA GLY A 81 2.96 -26.74 -23.87
C GLY A 81 4.19 -27.05 -24.74
N GLY A 82 5.40 -26.92 -24.18
CA GLY A 82 6.64 -27.42 -24.81
C GLY A 82 6.84 -28.94 -24.69
N ARG A 83 6.03 -29.63 -23.88
CA ARG A 83 6.06 -31.09 -23.68
C ARG A 83 4.98 -31.77 -24.53
N LYS A 84 4.98 -31.49 -25.84
CA LYS A 84 4.33 -32.38 -26.82
C LYS A 84 5.31 -33.49 -27.17
N THR A 85 5.17 -34.63 -26.48
CA THR A 85 5.64 -35.94 -26.97
C THR A 85 4.60 -36.54 -27.89
#